data_AF-A0A4S2TR94-F1
#
_entry.id   AF-A0A4S2TR94-F1
#
_cell.length_a   1.000
_cell.length_b   1.000
_cell.length_c   1.000
_cell.angle_alpha   90.00
_cell.angle_beta   90.00
_cell.angle_gamma   90.00
#
_symmetry.space_group_name_H-M   'P 1'
#
loop_
_entity.id
_entity.type
_entity.pdbx_description
1 polymer ?
#
loop_
_entity_poly.entity_id
_entity_poly.type
_entity_poly.pdbx_seq_one_letter_code
_entity_poly.pdbx_strand_id
1 'polypeptide(L)'
;MWLATKGPESSRGHADQCASQFYSPDAPNDGAPGNAVSSTDPATWHWTDTWFDRNVGSPSSKDLAHFVIDTSRNGKGVWTPPPGKYSGDPETWCNPPGRGMGPRPTADTGVPLVDAYLYVKTIGESDGSCTRNTGGTIDPEYGSVDPAAGVWWPEQAHELARNAVPRLALNHWLGF
;
A
#
# COMPACT_ATOMS: atom_id res chain seq x y z
N MET A 1 -9.18 -3.07 4.46
CA MET A 1 -9.78 -1.95 3.68
C MET A 1 -11.27 -2.22 3.60
N TRP A 2 -12.08 -1.37 4.23
CA TRP A 2 -13.53 -1.53 4.28
C TRP A 2 -14.18 -0.74 3.14
N LEU A 3 -14.79 -1.44 2.19
CA LEU A 3 -15.60 -0.86 1.11
C LEU A 3 -17.06 -1.25 1.37
N ALA A 4 -17.66 -0.68 2.41
CA ALA A 4 -19.06 -0.94 2.72
C ALA A 4 -19.95 -0.14 1.74
N THR A 5 -20.61 -0.84 0.82
CA THR A 5 -21.60 -0.23 -0.09
C THR A 5 -23.00 -0.19 0.52
N LYS A 6 -23.19 -0.86 1.66
CA LYS A 6 -24.43 -0.85 2.45
C LYS A 6 -24.12 -0.58 3.92
N GLY A 7 -24.75 0.46 4.46
CA GLY A 7 -24.78 0.84 5.86
C GLY A 7 -26.12 1.53 6.16
N PRO A 8 -26.39 1.89 7.42
CA PRO A 8 -27.60 2.63 7.78
C PRO A 8 -27.72 3.91 6.95
N GLU A 9 -28.94 4.35 6.67
CA GLU A 9 -29.21 5.50 5.79
C GLU A 9 -28.49 6.76 6.26
N SER A 10 -28.37 6.94 7.58
CA SER A 10 -27.61 8.03 8.22
C SER A 10 -26.13 8.07 7.89
N SER A 11 -25.54 6.98 7.38
CA SER A 11 -24.11 6.90 7.01
C SER A 11 -23.87 7.08 5.50
N ARG A 12 -24.93 7.14 4.67
CA ARG A 12 -24.76 7.34 3.22
C ARG A 12 -24.33 8.77 2.92
N GLY A 13 -23.14 8.93 2.34
CA GLY A 13 -22.59 10.24 1.97
C GLY A 13 -21.93 11.01 3.14
N HIS A 14 -21.93 10.45 4.35
CA HIS A 14 -21.34 11.03 5.56
C HIS A 14 -19.97 10.43 5.88
N ALA A 15 -19.04 10.54 4.92
CA ALA A 15 -17.67 10.02 5.08
C ALA A 15 -16.88 10.73 6.19
N ASP A 16 -17.36 11.89 6.64
CA ASP A 16 -16.82 12.68 7.75
C ASP A 16 -16.97 12.00 9.11
N GLN A 17 -17.88 11.03 9.24
CA GLN A 17 -18.13 10.27 10.47
C GLN A 17 -17.59 8.83 10.40
N CYS A 18 -17.26 8.36 9.21
CA CYS A 18 -16.72 7.02 9.01
C CYS A 18 -15.24 6.97 9.40
N ALA A 19 -14.83 5.91 10.08
CA ALA A 19 -13.42 5.63 10.20
C ALA A 19 -12.79 5.38 8.82
N SER A 20 -11.54 5.78 8.67
CA SER A 20 -10.75 5.71 7.44
C SER A 20 -9.29 5.41 7.78
N GLN A 21 -8.41 5.48 6.79
CA GLN A 21 -6.96 5.33 7.00
C GLN A 21 -6.29 6.56 7.64
N PHE A 22 -7.03 7.66 7.83
CA PHE A 22 -6.51 8.91 8.40
C PHE A 22 -7.26 9.39 9.65
N TYR A 23 -8.44 8.81 9.92
CA TYR A 23 -9.34 9.23 10.99
C TYR A 23 -10.12 8.05 11.54
N SER A 24 -10.35 8.00 12.85
CA SER A 24 -11.38 7.13 13.46
C SER A 24 -11.98 7.83 14.68
N PRO A 25 -13.32 7.94 14.81
CA PRO A 25 -13.95 8.46 16.03
C PRO A 25 -13.57 7.69 17.30
N ASP A 26 -13.14 6.45 17.15
CA ASP A 26 -12.72 5.59 18.26
C ASP A 26 -11.23 5.69 18.56
N ALA A 27 -10.43 6.39 17.74
CA ALA A 27 -9.04 6.68 18.06
C ALA A 27 -9.02 7.66 19.25
N PRO A 28 -8.60 7.23 20.46
CA PRO A 28 -8.27 8.15 21.51
C PRO A 28 -7.10 8.99 20.98
N ASN A 29 -7.02 10.24 21.40
CA ASN A 29 -5.89 11.13 21.10
C ASN A 29 -4.60 10.59 21.76
N ASP A 30 -4.12 9.39 21.39
CA ASP A 30 -2.98 8.64 21.93
C ASP A 30 -1.65 9.32 21.56
N GLY A 31 -1.53 10.60 21.91
CA GLY A 31 -0.38 11.46 21.61
C GLY A 31 -0.47 12.24 20.30
N ALA A 32 -1.55 12.11 19.52
CA ALA A 32 -1.79 12.90 18.30
C ALA A 32 -2.97 13.90 18.47
N PRO A 33 -2.96 15.08 17.83
CA PRO A 33 -4.10 15.98 17.85
C PRO A 33 -5.27 15.41 17.04
N GLY A 34 -6.43 15.28 17.69
CA GLY A 34 -7.66 14.83 17.04
C GLY A 34 -7.75 13.30 16.91
N ASN A 35 -8.92 12.85 16.48
CA ASN A 35 -9.31 11.45 16.25
C ASN A 35 -8.56 10.83 15.04
N ALA A 36 -7.23 11.01 14.97
CA ALA A 36 -6.39 10.64 13.84
C ALA A 36 -5.90 9.19 13.94
N VAL A 37 -5.81 8.52 12.79
CA VAL A 37 -5.07 7.26 12.63
C VAL A 37 -4.05 7.41 11.52
N SER A 38 -3.06 6.52 11.45
CA SER A 38 -1.96 6.62 10.51
C SER A 38 -1.96 5.46 9.52
N SER A 39 -2.10 5.79 8.23
CA SER A 39 -1.96 4.83 7.13
C SER A 39 -0.60 4.13 7.06
N THR A 40 0.43 4.63 7.78
CA THR A 40 1.78 4.06 7.80
C THR A 40 2.17 3.46 9.15
N ASP A 41 1.31 3.56 10.17
CA ASP A 41 1.49 2.89 11.47
C ASP A 41 0.37 1.89 11.73
N PRO A 42 0.61 0.59 11.46
CA PRO A 42 -0.37 -0.47 11.69
C PRO A 42 -0.86 -0.55 13.14
N ALA A 43 -0.10 -0.06 14.12
CA ALA A 43 -0.54 -0.03 15.51
C ALA A 43 -1.78 0.85 15.71
N THR A 44 -2.06 1.79 14.81
CA THR A 44 -3.24 2.66 14.88
C THR A 44 -4.48 2.08 14.18
N TRP A 45 -4.32 1.05 13.33
CA TRP A 45 -5.40 0.57 12.46
C TRP A 45 -6.54 -0.11 13.21
N HIS A 46 -6.26 -0.64 14.40
CA HIS A 46 -7.27 -1.28 15.26
C HIS A 46 -8.40 -0.32 15.66
N TRP A 47 -8.15 0.99 15.69
CA TRP A 47 -9.20 1.99 15.95
C TRP A 47 -10.19 2.10 14.80
N THR A 48 -9.72 1.95 13.56
CA THR A 48 -10.58 1.90 12.38
C THR A 48 -11.38 0.60 12.39
N ASP A 49 -10.75 -0.53 12.69
CA ASP A 49 -11.44 -1.82 12.79
C ASP A 49 -12.51 -1.82 13.89
N THR A 50 -12.20 -1.29 15.08
CA THR A 50 -13.16 -1.18 16.19
C THR A 50 -14.41 -0.38 15.79
N TRP A 51 -14.22 0.72 15.06
CA TRP A 51 -15.35 1.51 14.57
C TRP A 51 -16.21 0.73 13.57
N PHE A 52 -15.60 0.03 12.62
CA PHE A 52 -16.33 -0.78 11.64
C PHE A 52 -17.06 -1.96 12.30
N ASP A 53 -16.45 -2.65 13.25
CA ASP A 53 -17.05 -3.75 14.00
C ASP A 53 -18.33 -3.29 14.73
N ARG A 54 -18.30 -2.10 15.35
CA ARG A 54 -19.47 -1.54 16.07
C ARG A 54 -20.58 -1.02 15.16
N ASN A 55 -20.23 -0.40 14.03
CA ASN A 55 -21.19 0.37 13.22
C ASN A 55 -21.69 -0.37 11.97
N VAL A 56 -20.92 -1.31 11.43
CA VAL A 56 -21.27 -2.06 10.21
C VAL A 56 -21.67 -3.50 10.54
N GLY A 57 -21.21 -4.03 11.68
CA GLY A 57 -21.46 -5.41 12.08
C GLY A 57 -20.72 -6.41 11.20
N SER A 58 -21.29 -7.60 10.98
CA SER A 58 -20.65 -8.68 10.21
C SER A 58 -21.46 -9.05 8.96
N PRO A 59 -21.58 -8.16 7.95
CA PRO A 59 -22.25 -8.48 6.71
C PRO A 59 -21.58 -9.68 6.03
N SER A 60 -22.36 -10.49 5.32
CA SER A 60 -21.78 -11.59 4.56
C SER A 60 -20.90 -11.04 3.43
N SER A 61 -19.86 -11.77 3.03
CA SER A 61 -19.00 -11.34 1.92
C SER A 61 -19.78 -11.12 0.63
N LYS A 62 -20.93 -11.78 0.45
CA LYS A 62 -21.81 -11.63 -0.71
C LYS A 62 -22.51 -10.26 -0.77
N ASP A 63 -22.59 -9.57 0.36
CA ASP A 63 -23.22 -8.26 0.48
C ASP A 63 -22.21 -7.10 0.36
N LEU A 64 -20.92 -7.42 0.25
CA LEU A 64 -19.82 -6.47 0.20
C LEU A 64 -19.25 -6.33 -1.21
N ALA A 65 -18.66 -5.18 -1.49
CA ALA A 65 -17.97 -4.98 -2.77
C ALA A 65 -16.66 -5.79 -2.80
N HIS A 66 -16.45 -6.46 -3.91
CA HIS A 66 -15.19 -7.10 -4.23
C HIS A 66 -14.16 -6.07 -4.69
N PHE A 67 -12.88 -6.41 -4.57
CA PHE A 67 -11.77 -5.55 -4.98
C PHE A 67 -10.57 -6.36 -5.47
N VAL A 68 -9.64 -5.68 -6.12
CA VAL A 68 -8.33 -6.21 -6.51
C VAL A 68 -7.23 -5.54 -5.69
N ILE A 69 -6.10 -6.21 -5.51
CA ILE A 69 -4.93 -5.65 -4.82
C ILE A 69 -3.77 -5.55 -5.80
N ASP A 70 -3.18 -4.36 -5.91
CA ASP A 70 -1.90 -4.20 -6.59
C ASP A 70 -0.77 -4.80 -5.74
N THR A 71 -0.17 -5.86 -6.26
CA THR A 71 0.92 -6.62 -5.67
C THR A 71 2.24 -6.44 -6.42
N SER A 72 2.30 -5.46 -7.32
CA SER A 72 3.46 -5.19 -8.19
C SER A 72 4.77 -5.06 -7.43
N ARG A 73 4.78 -4.38 -6.27
CA ARG A 73 6.00 -3.99 -5.55
C ARG A 73 5.95 -4.26 -4.03
N ASN A 74 5.02 -5.09 -3.57
CA ASN A 74 4.76 -5.27 -2.13
C ASN A 74 5.42 -6.52 -1.50
N GLY A 75 6.25 -7.28 -2.22
CA GLY A 75 6.80 -8.55 -1.73
C GLY A 75 7.69 -8.42 -0.48
N LYS A 76 8.37 -7.28 -0.33
CA LYS A 76 9.19 -6.97 0.86
C LYS A 76 8.50 -6.02 1.83
N GLY A 77 7.21 -5.76 1.65
CA GLY A 77 6.47 -4.75 2.41
C GLY A 77 6.95 -3.32 2.14
N VAL A 78 6.45 -2.40 2.96
CA VAL A 78 6.84 -0.98 2.94
C VAL A 78 8.33 -0.80 3.22
N TRP A 79 8.92 0.25 2.67
CA TRP A 79 10.26 0.66 3.04
C TRP A 79 10.22 1.61 4.24
N THR A 80 11.02 1.30 5.27
CA THR A 80 11.18 2.16 6.45
C THR A 80 12.61 2.69 6.46
N PRO A 81 12.82 4.01 6.32
CA PRO A 81 14.16 4.59 6.44
C PRO A 81 14.69 4.40 7.87
N PRO A 82 16.03 4.31 8.04
CA PRO A 82 16.63 4.34 9.37
C PRO A 82 16.17 5.57 10.16
N PRO A 83 15.88 5.43 11.47
CA PRO A 83 15.47 6.55 12.30
C PRO A 83 16.45 7.72 12.22
N GLY A 84 15.92 8.93 12.02
CA GLY A 84 16.72 10.15 11.93
C GLY A 84 17.55 10.33 10.66
N LYS A 85 17.44 9.45 9.65
CA LYS A 85 18.17 9.60 8.38
C LYS A 85 17.75 10.86 7.61
N TYR A 86 16.47 11.22 7.67
CA TYR A 86 15.90 12.38 6.98
C TYR A 86 15.20 13.29 7.98
N SER A 87 15.36 14.61 7.81
CA SER A 87 14.74 15.64 8.64
C SER A 87 13.38 16.11 8.10
N GLY A 88 13.09 15.87 6.81
CA GLY A 88 11.81 16.13 6.16
C GLY A 88 11.04 14.83 5.85
N ASP A 89 10.03 14.92 4.99
CA ASP A 89 9.33 13.71 4.50
C ASP A 89 10.33 12.84 3.72
N PRO A 90 10.60 11.60 4.16
CA PRO A 90 11.52 10.69 3.51
C PRO A 90 10.97 10.06 2.23
N GLU A 91 9.77 10.45 1.79
CA GLU A 91 9.09 9.99 0.57
C GLU A 91 9.09 8.47 0.47
N THR A 92 8.62 7.79 1.51
CA THR A 92 8.78 6.32 1.65
C THR A 92 8.14 5.48 0.54
N TRP A 93 7.28 6.10 -0.26
CA TRP A 93 6.58 5.53 -1.41
C TRP A 93 7.29 5.79 -2.75
N CYS A 94 8.21 6.76 -2.81
CA CYS A 94 8.83 7.24 -4.05
C CYS A 94 10.16 6.50 -4.30
N ASN A 95 10.20 5.65 -5.32
CA ASN A 95 11.34 4.80 -5.68
C ASN A 95 12.04 4.09 -4.48
N PRO A 96 11.31 3.54 -3.49
CA PRO A 96 11.94 3.03 -2.28
C PRO A 96 12.94 1.89 -2.56
N PRO A 97 14.14 1.91 -1.96
CA PRO A 97 15.13 0.86 -2.19
C PRO A 97 14.76 -0.44 -1.47
N GLY A 98 15.33 -1.54 -1.95
CA GLY A 98 15.21 -2.88 -1.37
C GLY A 98 13.81 -3.48 -1.48
N ARG A 99 12.90 -2.86 -2.25
CA ARG A 99 11.56 -3.43 -2.48
C ARG A 99 11.66 -4.62 -3.42
N GLY A 100 10.60 -5.42 -3.44
CA GLY A 100 10.53 -6.62 -4.26
C GLY A 100 9.14 -6.80 -4.85
N MET A 101 9.07 -7.47 -6.00
CA MET A 101 7.79 -7.87 -6.57
C MET A 101 7.01 -8.75 -5.58
N GLY A 102 5.71 -8.54 -5.48
CA GLY A 102 4.82 -9.36 -4.66
C GLY A 102 4.35 -10.64 -5.36
N PRO A 103 3.32 -11.31 -4.80
CA PRO A 103 2.62 -12.42 -5.46
C PRO A 103 2.28 -12.11 -6.92
N ARG A 104 2.46 -13.08 -7.81
CA ARG A 104 2.11 -12.89 -9.22
C ARG A 104 0.62 -12.69 -9.39
N PRO A 105 0.18 -12.01 -10.47
CA PRO A 105 -1.23 -11.86 -10.75
C PRO A 105 -1.95 -13.21 -10.76
N THR A 106 -3.01 -13.32 -9.97
CA THR A 106 -3.81 -14.54 -9.80
C THR A 106 -5.21 -14.19 -9.29
N ALA A 107 -6.21 -14.96 -9.72
CA ALA A 107 -7.56 -14.94 -9.15
C ALA A 107 -7.72 -15.94 -7.99
N ASP A 108 -6.75 -16.83 -7.79
CA ASP A 108 -6.72 -17.78 -6.66
C ASP A 108 -6.13 -17.09 -5.43
N THR A 109 -6.91 -16.21 -4.81
CA THR A 109 -6.49 -15.39 -3.66
C THR A 109 -6.79 -16.06 -2.33
N GLY A 110 -7.77 -16.97 -2.29
CA GLY A 110 -8.31 -17.58 -1.07
C GLY A 110 -9.05 -16.61 -0.14
N VAL A 111 -9.26 -15.35 -0.55
CA VAL A 111 -9.91 -14.32 0.27
C VAL A 111 -11.23 -13.90 -0.39
N PRO A 112 -12.39 -14.08 0.27
CA PRO A 112 -13.70 -13.93 -0.37
C PRO A 112 -13.99 -12.60 -1.08
N LEU A 113 -13.36 -11.50 -0.65
CA LEU A 113 -13.55 -10.17 -1.24
C LEU A 113 -12.45 -9.75 -2.22
N VAL A 114 -11.36 -10.52 -2.31
CA VAL A 114 -10.24 -10.19 -3.20
C VAL A 114 -10.38 -11.00 -4.47
N ASP A 115 -10.88 -10.36 -5.52
CA ASP A 115 -11.08 -11.00 -6.83
C ASP A 115 -9.75 -11.40 -7.48
N ALA A 116 -8.73 -10.56 -7.32
CA ALA A 116 -7.41 -10.84 -7.87
C ALA A 116 -6.31 -10.07 -7.16
N TYR A 117 -5.13 -10.68 -7.16
CA TYR A 117 -3.87 -9.96 -7.12
C TYR A 117 -3.54 -9.55 -8.55
N LEU A 118 -3.16 -8.29 -8.76
CA LEU A 118 -2.75 -7.74 -10.06
C LEU A 118 -1.43 -7.01 -9.91
N TYR A 119 -0.73 -6.81 -11.02
CA TYR A 119 0.33 -5.82 -11.13
C TYR A 119 -0.26 -4.62 -11.86
N VAL A 120 -0.81 -3.68 -11.09
CA VAL A 120 -1.46 -2.48 -11.65
C VAL A 120 -0.38 -1.46 -12.01
N LYS A 121 0.53 -1.16 -11.06
CA LYS A 121 1.76 -0.43 -11.37
C LYS A 121 2.68 -1.30 -12.22
N THR A 122 3.14 -0.75 -13.33
CA THR A 122 4.20 -1.36 -14.15
C THR A 122 5.49 -1.45 -13.33
N ILE A 123 5.97 -2.68 -13.16
CA ILE A 123 7.19 -2.98 -12.41
C ILE A 123 8.39 -2.48 -13.19
N GLY A 124 9.11 -1.50 -12.65
CA GLY A 124 10.26 -0.87 -13.30
C GLY A 124 9.98 0.53 -13.84
N GLU A 125 8.77 1.06 -13.73
CA GLU A 125 8.54 2.49 -13.96
C GLU A 125 8.83 3.31 -12.71
N SER A 126 9.63 4.37 -12.85
CA SER A 126 9.90 5.33 -11.78
C SER A 126 8.61 5.95 -11.22
N ASP A 127 8.62 6.26 -9.92
CA ASP A 127 7.57 7.02 -9.24
C ASP A 127 7.75 8.55 -9.42
N GLY A 128 8.94 9.01 -9.84
CA GLY A 128 9.25 10.41 -10.02
C GLY A 128 10.62 10.80 -9.48
N SER A 129 10.80 12.08 -9.16
CA SER A 129 12.02 12.64 -8.57
C SER A 129 11.97 12.50 -7.04
N CYS A 130 12.63 11.49 -6.47
CA CYS A 130 12.51 11.14 -5.05
C CYS A 130 13.69 11.67 -4.22
N THR A 131 13.74 13.00 -4.02
CA THR A 131 14.89 13.71 -3.42
C THR A 131 14.95 13.65 -1.90
N ARG A 132 13.93 13.06 -1.27
CA ARG A 132 13.72 12.87 0.17
C ARG A 132 13.71 14.18 0.94
N ASN A 133 13.22 15.23 0.27
CA ASN A 133 13.21 16.61 0.75
C ASN A 133 14.58 17.11 1.25
N THR A 134 15.66 16.61 0.67
CA THR A 134 17.04 17.02 1.05
C THR A 134 17.51 18.32 0.38
N GLY A 135 16.68 18.91 -0.50
CA GLY A 135 16.94 20.20 -1.16
C GLY A 135 17.77 20.13 -2.46
N GLY A 136 18.19 18.94 -2.89
CA GLY A 136 18.85 18.69 -4.17
C GLY A 136 17.96 17.98 -5.20
N THR A 137 18.55 17.55 -6.32
CA THR A 137 17.86 16.78 -7.38
C THR A 137 18.26 15.29 -7.41
N ILE A 138 19.21 14.90 -6.58
CA ILE A 138 19.74 13.53 -6.51
C ILE A 138 18.92 12.75 -5.49
N ASP A 139 18.45 11.54 -5.83
CA ASP A 139 17.94 10.60 -4.82
C ASP A 139 19.14 10.07 -4.02
N PRO A 140 19.25 10.37 -2.71
CA PRO A 140 20.33 9.88 -1.86
C PRO A 140 20.38 8.35 -1.72
N GLU A 141 19.32 7.61 -2.05
CA GLU A 141 19.32 6.13 -2.04
C GLU A 141 20.00 5.52 -3.28
N TYR A 142 19.95 6.20 -4.43
CA TYR A 142 20.57 5.72 -5.67
C TYR A 142 21.80 6.53 -6.09
N GLY A 143 22.04 7.69 -5.50
CA GLY A 143 23.16 8.57 -5.83
C GLY A 143 23.08 9.16 -7.25
N SER A 144 21.88 9.22 -7.84
CA SER A 144 21.63 9.74 -9.18
C SER A 144 20.31 10.51 -9.25
N VAL A 145 20.06 11.21 -10.36
CA VAL A 145 18.73 11.79 -10.62
C VAL A 145 17.82 10.66 -11.09
N ASP A 146 16.74 10.42 -10.36
CA ASP A 146 15.76 9.40 -10.74
C ASP A 146 15.11 9.74 -12.10
N PRO A 147 14.74 8.72 -12.90
CA PRO A 147 13.93 8.93 -14.09
C PRO A 147 12.59 9.61 -13.74
N ALA A 148 12.03 10.37 -14.67
CA ALA A 148 10.71 10.98 -14.49
C ALA A 148 9.62 9.92 -14.25
N ALA A 149 8.53 10.31 -13.59
CA ALA A 149 7.43 9.41 -13.26
C ALA A 149 6.89 8.70 -14.51
N GLY A 150 6.72 7.38 -14.42
CA GLY A 150 6.25 6.54 -15.53
C GLY A 150 7.33 6.17 -16.55
N VAL A 151 8.56 6.71 -16.45
CA VAL A 151 9.66 6.32 -17.34
C VAL A 151 10.22 4.96 -16.91
N TRP A 152 10.46 4.10 -17.90
CA TRP A 152 11.10 2.81 -17.72
C TRP A 152 12.51 2.94 -17.15
N TRP A 153 12.76 2.20 -16.06
CA TRP A 153 14.00 2.17 -15.32
C TRP A 153 14.50 0.72 -15.15
N PRO A 154 15.42 0.26 -16.03
CA PRO A 154 15.90 -1.13 -16.03
C PRO A 154 16.51 -1.57 -14.68
N GLU A 155 17.27 -0.68 -14.02
CA GLU A 155 17.95 -1.01 -12.77
C GLU A 155 16.95 -1.28 -11.64
N GLN A 156 15.90 -0.45 -11.54
CA GLN A 156 14.80 -0.66 -10.59
C GLN A 156 14.04 -1.95 -10.90
N ALA A 157 13.72 -2.22 -12.17
CA ALA A 157 13.05 -3.45 -12.58
C ALA A 157 13.85 -4.69 -12.16
N HIS A 158 15.17 -4.67 -12.39
CA HIS A 158 16.07 -5.74 -11.98
C HIS A 158 16.14 -5.90 -10.46
N GLU A 159 16.15 -4.80 -9.70
CA GLU A 159 16.13 -4.87 -8.23
C GLU A 159 14.83 -5.50 -7.70
N LEU A 160 13.68 -5.02 -8.18
CA LEU A 160 12.37 -5.56 -7.79
C LEU A 160 12.28 -7.07 -8.09
N ALA A 161 12.77 -7.49 -9.26
CA ALA A 161 12.81 -8.89 -9.65
C ALA A 161 13.75 -9.74 -8.77
N ARG A 162 14.95 -9.23 -8.46
CA ARG A 162 15.89 -9.91 -7.55
C ARG A 162 15.32 -10.09 -6.15
N ASN A 163 14.56 -9.11 -5.67
CA ASN A 163 14.01 -9.08 -4.32
C ASN A 163 12.60 -9.68 -4.21
N ALA A 164 12.06 -10.26 -5.29
CA ALA A 164 10.69 -10.76 -5.34
C ALA A 164 10.36 -11.77 -4.22
N VAL A 165 9.16 -11.62 -3.66
CA VAL A 165 8.57 -12.53 -2.67
C VAL A 165 7.09 -12.73 -3.04
N PRO A 166 6.70 -13.94 -3.48
CA PRO A 166 7.53 -15.13 -3.68
C PRO A 166 8.61 -14.94 -4.75
N ARG A 167 9.70 -15.72 -4.66
CA ARG A 167 10.79 -15.67 -5.64
C ARG A 167 10.24 -15.97 -7.04
N LEU A 168 10.70 -15.22 -8.03
CA LEU A 168 10.36 -15.52 -9.42
C LEU A 168 10.94 -16.88 -9.82
N ALA A 169 10.07 -17.78 -10.24
CA ALA A 169 10.42 -19.04 -10.89
C ALA A 169 10.00 -19.00 -12.36
N LEU A 170 10.71 -19.72 -13.22
CA LEU A 170 10.21 -19.97 -14.57
C LEU A 170 8.87 -20.69 -14.45
N ASN A 171 7.89 -20.28 -15.26
CA ASN A 171 6.66 -21.06 -15.37
C ASN A 171 7.03 -22.38 -16.06
N HIS A 172 7.16 -23.47 -15.30
CA HIS A 172 7.36 -24.81 -15.84
C HIS A 172 6.02 -25.35 -16.37
N TRP A 173 5.37 -24.62 -17.28
CA TRP A 173 4.28 -25.13 -18.11
C TRP A 173 4.87 -25.70 -19.40
N LEU A 174 5.61 -26.80 -19.26
CA LEU A 174 6.00 -27.67 -20.38
C LEU A 174 5.75 -29.11 -19.94
N GLY A 175 4.47 -29.47 -19.98
CA GLY A 175 3.98 -30.86 -19.96
C GLY A 175 3.08 -31.05 -21.17
N PHE A 176 3.67 -30.94 -22.37
CA PHE A 176 3.17 -31.57 -23.58
C PHE A 176 4.02 -32.82 -23.84
#